data_AF-A0A2N9ENL7-F1
#
_entry.id   AF-A0A2N9ENL7-F1
#
_cell.length_a   1.000
_cell.length_b   1.000
_cell.length_c   1.000
_cell.angle_alpha   90.00
_cell.angle_beta   90.00
_cell.angle_gamma   90.00
#
_symmetry.space_group_name_H-M   'P 1'
#
loop_
_entity.id
_entity.type
_entity.pdbx_description
1 polymer ?
#
loop_
_entity_poly.entity_id
_entity_poly.type
_entity_poly.pdbx_seq_one_letter_code
_entity_poly.pdbx_strand_id
1 'polypeptide(L)'
;MGKKRLMVPAEEVDLSAVKYEPEPIQAPHLMGSVFKLFVKIVEAPVIGSLIVSHLKKQNKIVEMLRNTVIPEPPMFKPEFPPQEPEPGVVFLNEDGKSEDRVESALKCLPHYDLASRWNGEPTPSFQYWKIRDYAYAYRSGLVTPSMVAERIIPVIEEFSNRKPPTPLLISFDAEEVRKQATASTQRFEEGKPLSILDGIFMAIKDDIDCLPHPSKGASTWMHEVRSVKKDAVCVSRLRSCGVIFLGKANMHELGMGTTGNNPHYGTVMSDKLKLRNYMSSHKKIDGGQWLCS
;
A
#
# COMPACT_ATOMS: atom_id res chain seq x y z
N MET A 1 45.53 7.87 -15.09
CA MET A 1 44.39 7.10 -14.54
C MET A 1 44.60 6.99 -13.03
N GLY A 2 43.65 7.46 -12.21
CA GLY A 2 43.80 7.42 -10.74
C GLY A 2 43.85 5.99 -10.22
N LYS A 3 44.56 5.76 -9.09
CA LYS A 3 44.57 4.46 -8.40
C LYS A 3 43.12 4.10 -8.02
N LYS A 4 42.64 2.92 -8.43
CA LYS A 4 41.34 2.41 -7.99
C LYS A 4 41.39 2.13 -6.49
N ARG A 5 40.29 2.41 -5.78
CA ARG A 5 40.10 2.00 -4.39
C ARG A 5 39.90 0.49 -4.36
N LEU A 6 40.61 -0.22 -3.50
CA LEU A 6 40.43 -1.65 -3.27
C LEU A 6 39.66 -1.84 -1.97
N MET A 7 38.54 -2.56 -2.01
CA MET A 7 37.84 -2.98 -0.80
C MET A 7 38.46 -4.27 -0.26
N VAL A 8 38.45 -4.40 1.06
CA VAL A 8 38.76 -5.65 1.77
C VAL A 8 37.53 -6.56 1.64
N PRO A 9 37.69 -7.89 1.49
CA PRO A 9 36.57 -8.83 1.51
C PRO A 9 35.69 -8.64 2.74
N ALA A 10 34.37 -8.73 2.57
CA ALA A 10 33.41 -8.50 3.64
C ALA A 10 33.65 -9.38 4.88
N GLU A 11 34.10 -10.62 4.67
CA GLU A 11 34.43 -11.58 5.74
C GLU A 11 35.65 -11.18 6.58
N GLU A 12 36.53 -10.33 6.05
CA GLU A 12 37.77 -9.88 6.68
C GLU A 12 37.63 -8.51 7.36
N VAL A 13 36.43 -7.90 7.31
CA VAL A 13 36.18 -6.57 7.90
C VAL A 13 36.11 -6.66 9.43
N ASP A 14 36.96 -5.89 10.11
CA ASP A 14 36.87 -5.68 11.57
C ASP A 14 35.67 -4.78 11.92
N LEU A 15 34.58 -5.40 12.36
CA LEU A 15 33.35 -4.71 12.75
C LEU A 15 33.53 -3.71 13.90
N SER A 16 34.55 -3.90 14.76
CA SER A 16 34.81 -2.98 15.88
C SER A 16 35.41 -1.64 15.43
N ALA A 17 36.05 -1.62 14.26
CA ALA A 17 36.66 -0.44 13.66
C ALA A 17 35.72 0.31 12.70
N VAL A 18 34.56 -0.26 12.36
CA VAL A 18 33.60 0.34 11.43
C VAL A 18 32.98 1.60 12.05
N LYS A 19 33.08 2.71 11.32
CA LYS A 19 32.47 3.99 11.70
C LYS A 19 31.24 4.25 10.84
N TYR A 20 30.21 4.82 11.46
CA TYR A 20 29.07 5.32 10.72
C TYR A 20 29.46 6.61 9.97
N GLU A 21 29.39 6.57 8.65
CA GLU A 21 29.60 7.73 7.78
C GLU A 21 28.27 8.15 7.14
N PRO A 22 27.71 9.32 7.49
CA PRO A 22 26.52 9.81 6.80
C PRO A 22 26.90 10.26 5.39
N GLU A 23 26.23 9.70 4.38
CA GLU A 23 26.39 10.11 2.99
C GLU A 23 25.17 10.89 2.51
N PRO A 24 25.16 12.23 2.62
CA PRO A 24 24.03 13.02 2.18
C PRO A 24 23.92 12.99 0.65
N ILE A 25 22.73 12.64 0.17
CA ILE A 25 22.41 12.75 -1.26
C ILE A 25 22.11 14.21 -1.58
N GLN A 26 22.84 14.75 -2.56
CA GLN A 26 22.67 16.10 -3.06
C GLN A 26 21.93 16.08 -4.40
N ALA A 27 20.80 16.77 -4.44
CA ALA A 27 20.00 16.95 -5.64
C ALA A 27 19.28 18.30 -5.59
N PRO A 28 19.01 18.93 -6.76
CA PRO A 28 18.21 20.14 -6.81
C PRO A 28 16.75 19.84 -6.44
N HIS A 29 16.13 20.70 -5.66
CA HIS A 29 14.70 20.65 -5.37
C HIS A 29 13.97 21.62 -6.29
N LEU A 30 13.25 21.09 -7.28
CA LEU A 30 12.60 21.87 -8.34
C LEU A 30 11.10 21.56 -8.37
N MET A 31 10.28 22.58 -8.63
CA MET A 31 8.83 22.45 -8.73
C MET A 31 8.29 23.22 -9.95
N GLY A 32 7.06 22.89 -10.38
CA GLY A 32 6.32 23.63 -11.39
C GLY A 32 7.06 23.77 -12.74
N SER A 33 7.04 24.98 -13.31
CA SER A 33 7.64 25.25 -14.63
C SER A 33 9.16 25.04 -14.64
N VAL A 34 9.85 25.30 -13.52
CA VAL A 34 11.30 25.07 -13.42
C VAL A 34 11.62 23.59 -13.53
N PHE A 35 10.83 22.73 -12.87
CA PHE A 35 10.98 21.28 -12.98
C PHE A 35 10.72 20.80 -14.41
N LYS A 36 9.67 21.31 -15.08
CA LYS A 36 9.38 20.97 -16.48
C LYS A 36 10.54 21.33 -17.42
N LEU A 37 11.15 22.51 -17.23
CA LEU A 37 12.33 22.91 -18.01
C LEU A 37 13.51 21.99 -17.74
N PHE A 38 13.79 21.68 -16.47
CA PHE A 38 14.87 20.79 -16.09
C PHE A 38 14.74 19.40 -16.73
N VAL A 39 13.54 18.80 -16.71
CA VAL A 39 13.28 17.51 -17.36
C VAL A 39 13.61 17.56 -18.85
N LYS A 40 13.13 18.58 -19.59
CA LYS A 40 13.45 18.75 -21.02
C LYS A 40 14.95 18.86 -21.29
N ILE A 41 15.71 19.51 -20.40
CA ILE A 41 17.17 19.63 -20.53
C ILE A 41 17.84 18.27 -20.25
N VAL A 42 17.36 17.52 -19.25
CA VAL A 42 17.89 16.18 -18.93
C VAL A 42 17.57 15.16 -20.03
N GLU A 43 16.47 15.32 -20.76
CA GLU A 43 16.12 14.49 -21.92
C GLU A 43 16.84 14.91 -23.21
N ALA A 44 17.44 16.10 -23.24
CA ALA A 44 18.14 16.60 -24.41
C ALA A 44 19.41 15.77 -24.70
N PRO A 45 19.68 15.42 -25.98
CA PRO A 45 20.89 14.71 -26.36
C PRO A 45 22.15 15.45 -25.90
N VAL A 46 23.17 14.69 -25.51
CA VAL A 46 24.46 15.18 -25.01
C VAL A 46 24.37 15.91 -23.67
N ILE A 47 23.63 17.02 -23.57
CA ILE A 47 23.52 17.85 -22.36
C ILE A 47 22.96 17.04 -21.19
N GLY A 48 21.90 16.27 -21.42
CA GLY A 48 21.30 15.41 -20.39
C GLY A 48 22.28 14.41 -19.80
N SER A 49 23.11 13.80 -20.65
CA SER A 49 24.15 12.86 -20.22
C SER A 49 25.20 13.50 -19.33
N LEU A 50 25.57 14.76 -19.61
CA LEU A 50 26.53 15.52 -18.82
C LEU A 50 25.96 15.86 -17.44
N ILE A 51 24.69 16.30 -17.37
CA ILE A 51 24.00 16.58 -16.11
C ILE A 51 23.91 15.32 -15.24
N VAL A 52 23.44 14.21 -15.81
CA VAL A 52 23.33 12.94 -15.09
C VAL A 52 24.70 12.44 -14.63
N SER A 53 25.74 12.56 -15.46
CA SER A 53 27.11 12.21 -15.08
C SER A 53 27.63 13.07 -13.93
N HIS A 54 27.33 14.37 -13.94
CA HIS A 54 27.68 15.28 -12.84
C HIS A 54 26.98 14.89 -11.54
N LEU A 55 25.66 14.66 -11.55
CA LEU A 55 24.89 14.23 -10.39
C LEU A 55 25.38 12.89 -9.82
N LYS A 56 25.72 11.93 -10.69
CA LYS A 56 26.30 10.64 -10.27
C LYS A 56 27.67 10.81 -9.62
N LYS A 57 28.50 11.72 -10.13
CA LYS A 57 29.82 12.01 -9.55
C LYS A 57 29.71 12.72 -8.20
N GLN A 58 28.83 13.72 -8.09
CA GLN A 58 28.57 14.46 -6.85
C GLN A 58 28.09 13.54 -5.72
N ASN A 59 27.30 12.53 -6.04
CA ASN A 59 26.76 11.55 -5.10
C ASN A 59 27.59 10.25 -5.01
N LYS A 60 28.89 10.30 -5.37
CA LYS A 60 29.85 9.18 -5.29
C LYS A 60 29.47 7.88 -6.03
N ILE A 61 28.40 7.86 -6.82
CA ILE A 61 27.95 6.68 -7.60
C ILE A 61 29.04 6.23 -8.57
N VAL A 62 29.76 7.17 -9.20
CA VAL A 62 30.88 6.85 -10.11
C VAL A 62 32.06 6.24 -9.36
N GLU A 63 32.34 6.73 -8.14
CA GLU A 63 33.41 6.22 -7.31
C GLU A 63 33.15 4.76 -6.91
N MET A 64 31.94 4.50 -6.41
CA MET A 64 31.48 3.17 -6.02
C MET A 64 31.45 2.20 -7.22
N LEU A 65 30.81 2.55 -8.34
CA LEU A 65 30.55 1.60 -9.42
C LEU A 65 31.69 1.44 -10.44
N ARG A 66 32.64 2.39 -10.53
CA ARG A 66 33.70 2.36 -11.56
C ARG A 66 35.12 2.44 -11.00
N ASN A 67 35.30 3.13 -9.88
CA ASN A 67 36.63 3.39 -9.32
C ASN A 67 36.95 2.55 -8.07
N THR A 68 36.04 1.66 -7.68
CA THR A 68 36.21 0.75 -6.55
C THR A 68 36.23 -0.70 -7.06
N VAL A 69 37.21 -1.49 -6.61
CA VAL A 69 37.27 -2.93 -6.83
C VAL A 69 36.56 -3.60 -5.66
N ILE A 70 35.47 -4.29 -5.97
CA ILE A 70 34.66 -5.07 -5.04
C ILE A 70 35.06 -6.54 -5.22
N PRO A 71 35.63 -7.21 -4.21
CA PRO A 71 36.12 -8.58 -4.35
C PRO A 71 35.00 -9.63 -4.39
N GLU A 72 33.80 -9.31 -3.91
CA GLU A 72 32.67 -10.24 -3.87
C GLU A 72 32.09 -10.53 -5.27
N PRO A 73 31.64 -11.78 -5.52
CA PRO A 73 30.82 -12.08 -6.69
C PRO A 73 29.44 -11.42 -6.59
N PRO A 74 28.77 -11.13 -7.72
CA PRO A 74 27.46 -10.50 -7.70
C PRO A 74 26.37 -11.46 -7.20
N MET A 75 25.57 -11.00 -6.24
CA MET A 75 24.33 -11.63 -5.82
C MET A 75 23.14 -10.93 -6.50
N PHE A 76 22.52 -11.58 -7.49
CA PHE A 76 21.43 -10.97 -8.28
C PHE A 76 20.06 -11.04 -7.62
N LYS A 77 19.87 -12.00 -6.71
CA LYS A 77 18.67 -12.20 -5.90
C LYS A 77 19.12 -12.54 -4.49
N PRO A 78 18.32 -12.23 -3.46
CA PRO A 78 18.63 -12.70 -2.11
C PRO A 78 18.78 -14.22 -2.07
N GLU A 79 19.93 -14.70 -1.62
CA GLU A 79 20.22 -16.12 -1.40
C GLU A 79 20.31 -16.36 0.10
N PHE A 80 19.40 -17.17 0.63
CA PHE A 80 19.30 -17.44 2.06
C PHE A 80 19.84 -18.85 2.35
N PRO A 81 20.82 -19.02 3.26
CA PRO A 81 21.21 -20.34 3.72
C PRO A 81 20.07 -20.98 4.53
N PRO A 82 20.12 -22.30 4.78
CA PRO A 82 19.17 -22.96 5.67
C PRO A 82 19.07 -22.23 7.02
N GLN A 83 17.84 -21.99 7.46
CA GLN A 83 17.55 -21.30 8.72
C GLN A 83 17.11 -22.32 9.77
N GLU A 84 17.48 -22.09 11.02
CA GLU A 84 16.95 -22.86 12.14
C GLU A 84 15.44 -22.62 12.30
N PRO A 85 14.64 -23.66 12.60
CA PRO A 85 13.21 -23.50 12.80
C PRO A 85 12.88 -22.53 13.94
N GLU A 86 11.96 -21.59 13.68
CA GLU A 86 11.51 -20.64 14.69
C GLU A 86 10.69 -21.35 15.79
N PRO A 87 10.95 -21.11 17.08
CA PRO A 87 10.19 -21.72 18.18
C PRO A 87 8.82 -21.06 18.35
N GLY A 88 7.82 -21.84 18.78
CA GLY A 88 6.49 -21.32 19.12
C GLY A 88 5.62 -20.93 17.93
N VAL A 89 5.94 -21.42 16.72
CA VAL A 89 5.20 -21.17 15.49
C VAL A 89 4.31 -22.34 15.10
N VAL A 90 3.26 -22.06 14.32
CA VAL A 90 2.42 -23.07 13.68
C VAL A 90 2.82 -23.18 12.21
N PHE A 91 3.29 -24.36 11.81
CA PHE A 91 3.64 -24.64 10.42
C PHE A 91 2.38 -24.80 9.56
N LEU A 92 2.35 -24.10 8.43
CA LEU A 92 1.30 -24.21 7.44
C LEU A 92 1.84 -24.86 6.17
N ASN A 93 1.01 -25.66 5.51
CA ASN A 93 1.33 -26.18 4.18
C ASN A 93 1.37 -25.02 3.16
N GLU A 94 2.46 -24.94 2.39
CA GLU A 94 2.66 -23.87 1.40
C GLU A 94 1.66 -23.95 0.24
N ASP A 95 1.32 -25.17 -0.17
CA ASP A 95 0.31 -25.46 -1.21
C ASP A 95 -1.12 -25.55 -0.66
N GLY A 96 -1.32 -25.20 0.62
CA GLY A 96 -2.62 -25.21 1.26
C GLY A 96 -3.58 -24.17 0.68
N LYS A 97 -4.89 -24.43 0.82
CA LYS A 97 -5.94 -23.49 0.43
C LYS A 97 -5.89 -22.23 1.31
N SER A 98 -6.26 -21.09 0.73
CA SER A 98 -6.25 -19.80 1.43
C SER A 98 -7.16 -19.80 2.65
N GLU A 99 -8.32 -20.45 2.52
CA GLU A 99 -9.37 -20.56 3.53
C GLU A 99 -8.87 -21.33 4.75
N ASP A 100 -8.21 -22.47 4.54
CA ASP A 100 -7.64 -23.32 5.60
C ASP A 100 -6.52 -22.59 6.35
N ARG A 101 -5.72 -21.78 5.64
CA ARG A 101 -4.66 -20.94 6.24
C ARG A 101 -5.25 -19.83 7.09
N VAL A 102 -6.34 -19.22 6.63
CA VAL A 102 -7.08 -18.20 7.39
C VAL A 102 -7.70 -18.81 8.66
N GLU A 103 -8.25 -20.02 8.58
CA GLU A 103 -8.77 -20.72 9.76
C GLU A 103 -7.65 -21.04 10.76
N SER A 104 -6.50 -21.51 10.27
CA SER A 104 -5.33 -21.80 11.12
C SER A 104 -4.78 -20.53 11.77
N ALA A 105 -4.77 -19.41 11.06
CA ALA A 105 -4.38 -18.11 11.61
C ALA A 105 -5.35 -17.66 12.72
N LEU A 106 -6.65 -17.93 12.60
CA LEU A 106 -7.64 -17.58 13.62
C LEU A 106 -7.37 -18.33 14.94
N LYS A 107 -6.88 -19.57 14.89
CA LYS A 107 -6.48 -20.37 16.07
C LYS A 107 -5.25 -19.81 16.78
N CYS A 108 -4.42 -19.03 16.07
CA CYS A 108 -3.25 -18.37 16.63
C CYS A 108 -3.57 -17.01 17.28
N LEU A 109 -4.78 -16.49 17.09
CA LEU A 109 -5.20 -15.21 17.67
C LEU A 109 -5.73 -15.39 19.10
N PRO A 110 -5.56 -14.38 19.98
CA PRO A 110 -6.16 -14.42 21.32
C PRO A 110 -7.68 -14.45 21.22
N HIS A 111 -8.35 -14.94 22.27
CA HIS A 111 -9.81 -15.00 22.33
C HIS A 111 -10.46 -13.66 21.95
N TYR A 112 -11.58 -13.72 21.22
CA TYR A 112 -12.30 -12.53 20.79
C TYR A 112 -13.29 -12.12 21.88
N ASP A 113 -12.95 -11.06 22.61
CA ASP A 113 -13.80 -10.53 23.68
C ASP A 113 -14.92 -9.64 23.10
N LEU A 114 -16.15 -10.16 23.17
CA LEU A 114 -17.37 -9.48 22.74
C LEU A 114 -17.81 -8.40 23.74
N ALA A 115 -17.58 -8.62 25.02
CA ALA A 115 -18.11 -7.77 26.09
C ALA A 115 -17.46 -6.39 26.06
N SER A 116 -16.14 -6.31 25.85
CA SER A 116 -15.44 -5.02 25.73
C SER A 116 -15.78 -4.22 24.47
N ARG A 117 -16.31 -4.86 23.42
CA ARG A 117 -16.54 -4.22 22.11
C ARG A 117 -17.97 -3.78 21.87
N TRP A 118 -18.94 -4.59 22.29
CA TRP A 118 -20.36 -4.37 21.96
C TRP A 118 -21.21 -4.01 23.17
N ASN A 119 -20.79 -4.39 24.39
CA ASN A 119 -21.57 -4.23 25.62
C ASN A 119 -20.86 -3.40 26.71
N GLY A 120 -19.66 -2.90 26.43
CA GLY A 120 -18.83 -2.19 27.42
C GLY A 120 -19.15 -0.71 27.53
N GLU A 121 -18.91 -0.12 28.70
CA GLU A 121 -18.88 1.34 28.86
C GLU A 121 -17.89 1.97 27.86
N PRO A 122 -18.13 3.20 27.37
CA PRO A 122 -17.28 3.83 26.37
C PRO A 122 -15.82 3.83 26.84
N THR A 123 -14.97 3.03 26.19
CA THR A 123 -13.53 3.09 26.47
C THR A 123 -13.03 4.48 26.09
N PRO A 124 -12.24 5.17 26.94
CA PRO A 124 -11.89 6.58 26.73
C PRO A 124 -10.98 6.85 25.51
N SER A 125 -10.51 5.83 24.80
CA SER A 125 -9.62 5.96 23.64
C SER A 125 -10.26 5.41 22.37
N PHE A 126 -10.18 6.18 21.28
CA PHE A 126 -10.55 5.75 19.93
C PHE A 126 -9.79 4.48 19.51
N GLN A 127 -10.49 3.54 18.88
CA GLN A 127 -9.91 2.32 18.34
C GLN A 127 -10.51 2.01 16.97
N TYR A 128 -9.68 1.61 16.01
CA TYR A 128 -10.15 1.12 14.73
C TYR A 128 -10.88 -0.22 14.87
N TRP A 129 -11.88 -0.41 14.01
CA TRP A 129 -12.53 -1.70 13.81
C TRP A 129 -11.54 -2.75 13.30
N LYS A 130 -11.66 -3.97 13.80
CA LYS A 130 -10.89 -5.13 13.39
C LYS A 130 -11.71 -5.98 12.42
N ILE A 131 -11.02 -6.83 11.66
CA ILE A 131 -11.65 -7.86 10.81
C ILE A 131 -12.66 -8.70 11.61
N ARG A 132 -12.30 -9.11 12.83
CA ARG A 132 -13.20 -9.91 13.69
C ARG A 132 -14.46 -9.17 14.14
N ASP A 133 -14.42 -7.83 14.20
CA ASP A 133 -15.60 -7.03 14.57
C ASP A 133 -16.64 -7.06 13.45
N TYR A 134 -16.22 -6.83 12.20
CA TYR A 134 -17.08 -6.99 11.02
C TYR A 134 -17.58 -8.42 10.88
N ALA A 135 -16.66 -9.38 10.99
CA ALA A 135 -16.96 -10.80 10.86
C ALA A 135 -17.99 -11.29 11.91
N TYR A 136 -17.94 -10.77 13.13
CA TYR A 136 -18.96 -11.01 14.16
C TYR A 136 -20.27 -10.33 13.82
N ALA A 137 -20.24 -9.04 13.48
CA ALA A 137 -21.45 -8.27 13.18
C ALA A 137 -22.26 -8.87 12.02
N TYR A 138 -21.58 -9.41 11.00
CA TYR A 138 -22.20 -10.12 9.87
C TYR A 138 -22.82 -11.45 10.30
N ARG A 139 -22.11 -12.27 11.10
CA ARG A 139 -22.61 -13.57 11.56
C ARG A 139 -23.77 -13.45 12.55
N SER A 140 -23.79 -12.39 13.34
CA SER A 140 -24.85 -12.11 14.33
C SER A 140 -26.04 -11.37 13.73
N GLY A 141 -26.02 -11.04 12.44
CA GLY A 141 -27.10 -10.31 11.76
C GLY A 141 -27.26 -8.85 12.20
N LEU A 142 -26.28 -8.27 12.88
CA LEU A 142 -26.32 -6.87 13.34
C LEU A 142 -26.23 -5.89 12.17
N VAL A 143 -25.41 -6.23 11.17
CA VAL A 143 -25.24 -5.52 9.90
C VAL A 143 -24.93 -6.54 8.80
N THR A 144 -25.09 -6.16 7.54
CA THR A 144 -24.68 -6.99 6.39
C THR A 144 -23.54 -6.33 5.60
N PRO A 145 -22.76 -7.11 4.83
CA PRO A 145 -21.79 -6.54 3.89
C PRO A 145 -22.42 -5.50 2.95
N SER A 146 -23.65 -5.72 2.46
CA SER A 146 -24.37 -4.75 1.62
C SER A 146 -24.65 -3.44 2.35
N MET A 147 -25.05 -3.47 3.62
CA MET A 147 -25.23 -2.25 4.43
C MET A 147 -23.92 -1.47 4.58
N VAL A 148 -22.80 -2.18 4.76
CA VAL A 148 -21.47 -1.55 4.87
C VAL A 148 -21.03 -0.96 3.53
N ALA A 149 -21.31 -1.63 2.41
CA ALA A 149 -21.01 -1.11 1.06
C ALA A 149 -21.69 0.24 0.82
N GLU A 150 -22.99 0.37 1.14
CA GLU A 150 -23.74 1.63 0.97
C GLU A 150 -23.24 2.76 1.89
N ARG A 151 -22.50 2.44 2.96
CA ARG A 151 -21.83 3.45 3.79
C ARG A 151 -20.48 3.87 3.22
N ILE A 152 -19.75 2.95 2.59
CA ILE A 152 -18.40 3.21 2.07
C ILE A 152 -18.46 3.94 0.71
N ILE A 153 -19.39 3.56 -0.17
CA ILE A 153 -19.48 4.09 -1.55
C ILE A 153 -19.57 5.63 -1.57
N PRO A 154 -20.48 6.29 -0.81
CA PRO A 154 -20.57 7.75 -0.83
C PRO A 154 -19.30 8.45 -0.33
N VAL A 155 -18.58 7.83 0.62
CA VAL A 155 -17.31 8.38 1.14
C VAL A 155 -16.25 8.37 0.04
N ILE A 156 -16.13 7.27 -0.72
CA ILE A 156 -15.17 7.17 -1.83
C ILE A 156 -15.50 8.21 -2.91
N GLU A 157 -16.78 8.33 -3.27
CA GLU A 157 -17.24 9.30 -4.26
C GLU A 157 -16.97 10.74 -3.81
N GLU A 158 -17.17 11.05 -2.52
CA GLU A 158 -16.84 12.35 -1.95
C GLU A 158 -15.37 12.69 -2.15
N PHE A 159 -14.45 11.80 -1.76
CA PHE A 159 -13.00 12.01 -1.92
C PHE A 159 -12.59 12.19 -3.39
N SER A 160 -13.25 11.48 -4.29
CA SER A 160 -12.98 11.54 -5.73
C SER A 160 -13.42 12.86 -6.36
N ASN A 161 -14.47 13.49 -5.81
CA ASN A 161 -15.06 14.73 -6.32
C ASN A 161 -14.49 16.01 -5.66
N ARG A 162 -13.54 15.90 -4.73
CA ARG A 162 -12.92 17.05 -4.05
C ARG A 162 -12.12 17.94 -5.02
N LYS A 163 -12.02 19.23 -4.67
CA LYS A 163 -11.19 20.23 -5.37
C LYS A 163 -10.21 20.86 -4.37
N PRO A 164 -8.88 20.70 -4.54
CA PRO A 164 -8.19 19.89 -5.55
C PRO A 164 -8.44 18.37 -5.38
N PRO A 165 -8.26 17.57 -6.44
CA PRO A 165 -8.50 16.13 -6.39
C PRO A 165 -7.54 15.46 -5.40
N THR A 166 -8.11 14.67 -4.49
CA THR A 166 -7.37 13.88 -3.50
C THR A 166 -7.91 12.44 -3.43
N PRO A 167 -8.01 11.75 -4.59
CA PRO A 167 -8.71 10.46 -4.66
C PRO A 167 -7.95 9.39 -3.89
N LEU A 168 -8.70 8.59 -3.12
CA LEU A 168 -8.18 7.38 -2.48
C LEU A 168 -8.05 6.24 -3.52
N LEU A 169 -8.98 6.18 -4.47
CA LEU A 169 -9.03 5.20 -5.56
C LEU A 169 -9.00 5.90 -6.91
N ILE A 170 -8.24 5.35 -7.86
CA ILE A 170 -8.13 5.85 -9.24
C ILE A 170 -8.89 4.98 -10.25
N SER A 171 -9.41 3.84 -9.80
CA SER A 171 -10.44 3.07 -10.50
C SER A 171 -11.40 2.51 -9.47
N PHE A 172 -12.68 2.85 -9.62
CA PHE A 172 -13.75 2.53 -8.68
C PHE A 172 -15.03 2.30 -9.48
N ASP A 173 -15.78 1.26 -9.14
CA ASP A 173 -17.08 0.94 -9.73
C ASP A 173 -18.02 0.53 -8.60
N ALA A 174 -18.95 1.43 -8.26
CA ALA A 174 -19.89 1.24 -7.16
C ALA A 174 -20.80 0.02 -7.39
N GLU A 175 -21.18 -0.27 -8.63
CA GLU A 175 -22.04 -1.40 -8.96
C GLU A 175 -21.31 -2.73 -8.78
N GLU A 176 -20.03 -2.79 -9.14
CA GLU A 176 -19.22 -3.99 -8.89
C GLU A 176 -19.00 -4.22 -7.37
N VAL A 177 -18.83 -3.15 -6.58
CA VAL A 177 -18.78 -3.27 -5.11
C VAL A 177 -20.12 -3.76 -4.55
N ARG A 178 -21.25 -3.19 -4.99
CA ARG A 178 -22.61 -3.63 -4.60
C ARG A 178 -22.86 -5.09 -4.94
N LYS A 179 -22.47 -5.53 -6.13
CA LYS A 179 -22.60 -6.91 -6.59
C LYS A 179 -21.82 -7.87 -5.70
N GLN A 180 -20.55 -7.57 -5.43
CA GLN A 180 -19.73 -8.38 -4.52
C GLN A 180 -20.31 -8.42 -3.10
N ALA A 181 -20.77 -7.27 -2.58
CA ALA A 181 -21.38 -7.17 -1.27
C ALA A 181 -22.69 -7.95 -1.17
N THR A 182 -23.54 -7.91 -2.21
CA THR A 182 -24.78 -8.68 -2.28
C THR A 182 -24.51 -10.19 -2.25
N ALA A 183 -23.52 -10.65 -3.02
CA ALA A 183 -23.14 -12.06 -3.00
C ALA A 183 -22.59 -12.51 -1.64
N SER A 184 -21.86 -11.64 -0.94
CA SER A 184 -21.39 -11.90 0.43
C SER A 184 -22.53 -11.92 1.44
N THR A 185 -23.43 -10.94 1.38
CA THR A 185 -24.65 -10.88 2.22
C THR A 185 -25.48 -12.16 2.08
N GLN A 186 -25.74 -12.62 0.86
CA GLN A 186 -26.47 -13.86 0.61
C GLN A 186 -25.81 -15.07 1.29
N ARG A 187 -24.47 -15.18 1.23
CA ARG A 187 -23.74 -16.26 1.92
C ARG A 187 -23.90 -16.20 3.44
N PHE A 188 -23.95 -15.01 4.04
CA PHE A 188 -24.23 -14.86 5.47
C PHE A 188 -25.67 -15.25 5.82
N GLU A 189 -26.65 -14.85 5.01
CA GLU A 189 -28.07 -15.21 5.19
C GLU A 189 -28.30 -16.72 5.07
N GLU A 190 -27.57 -17.39 4.17
CA GLU A 190 -27.58 -18.85 4.02
C GLU A 190 -26.75 -19.59 5.07
N GLY A 191 -26.04 -18.90 5.96
CA GLY A 191 -25.16 -19.49 6.97
C GLY A 191 -23.89 -20.15 6.40
N LYS A 192 -23.43 -19.73 5.21
CA LYS A 192 -22.30 -20.31 4.47
C LYS A 192 -21.22 -19.28 4.09
N PRO A 193 -20.68 -18.48 5.04
CA PRO A 193 -19.56 -17.58 4.73
C PRO A 193 -18.31 -18.38 4.36
N LEU A 194 -17.50 -17.86 3.42
CA LEU A 194 -16.32 -18.54 2.89
C LEU A 194 -15.16 -18.59 3.89
N SER A 195 -15.00 -17.56 4.72
CA SER A 195 -13.95 -17.49 5.74
C SER A 195 -14.24 -16.37 6.77
N ILE A 196 -13.30 -16.06 7.66
CA ILE A 196 -13.37 -14.85 8.51
C ILE A 196 -13.23 -13.55 7.69
N LEU A 197 -12.72 -13.64 6.45
CA LEU A 197 -12.54 -12.51 5.53
C LEU A 197 -13.73 -12.28 4.60
N ASP A 198 -14.74 -13.15 4.63
CA ASP A 198 -15.93 -12.96 3.79
C ASP A 198 -16.65 -11.67 4.16
N GLY A 199 -16.85 -10.79 3.18
CA GLY A 199 -17.47 -9.48 3.37
C GLY A 199 -16.52 -8.38 3.83
N ILE A 200 -15.22 -8.66 4.02
CA ILE A 200 -14.23 -7.64 4.36
C ILE A 200 -13.85 -6.82 3.12
N PHE A 201 -13.84 -5.50 3.26
CA PHE A 201 -13.54 -4.57 2.18
C PHE A 201 -12.03 -4.29 2.07
N MET A 202 -11.48 -4.33 0.86
CA MET A 202 -10.06 -4.07 0.61
C MET A 202 -9.84 -3.30 -0.70
N ALA A 203 -8.96 -2.29 -0.66
CA ALA A 203 -8.46 -1.63 -1.87
C ALA A 203 -7.17 -2.31 -2.33
N ILE A 204 -6.99 -2.45 -3.66
CA ILE A 204 -5.82 -3.08 -4.27
C ILE A 204 -4.95 -2.01 -4.91
N LYS A 205 -3.65 -1.98 -4.62
CA LYS A 205 -2.72 -1.02 -5.24
C LYS A 205 -2.72 -1.17 -6.77
N ASP A 206 -2.65 -0.06 -7.51
CA ASP A 206 -2.90 -0.08 -8.96
C ASP A 206 -1.82 -0.78 -9.83
N ASP A 207 -0.67 -1.11 -9.24
CA ASP A 207 0.36 -1.97 -9.84
C ASP A 207 0.08 -3.48 -9.65
N ILE A 208 -1.06 -3.85 -9.07
CA ILE A 208 -1.53 -5.23 -8.89
C ILE A 208 -2.81 -5.47 -9.70
N ASP A 209 -2.85 -6.58 -10.43
CA ASP A 209 -4.01 -6.98 -11.24
C ASP A 209 -5.21 -7.40 -10.39
N CYS A 210 -6.36 -6.74 -10.60
CA CYS A 210 -7.62 -7.04 -9.93
C CYS A 210 -8.79 -6.76 -10.88
N LEU A 211 -9.45 -7.81 -11.35
CA LEU A 211 -10.62 -7.71 -12.21
C LEU A 211 -11.82 -7.08 -11.46
N PRO A 212 -12.68 -6.32 -12.16
CA PRO A 212 -12.64 -6.02 -13.61
C PRO A 212 -11.77 -4.79 -13.97
N HIS A 213 -11.08 -4.20 -12.99
CA HIS A 213 -10.35 -2.95 -13.19
C HIS A 213 -9.07 -3.15 -14.03
N PRO A 214 -8.68 -2.16 -14.85
CA PRO A 214 -7.34 -2.14 -15.44
C PRO A 214 -6.27 -1.94 -14.36
N SER A 215 -5.01 -2.26 -14.69
CA SER A 215 -3.84 -1.92 -13.89
C SER A 215 -3.04 -0.86 -14.64
N LYS A 216 -3.07 0.38 -14.14
CA LYS A 216 -2.41 1.51 -14.81
C LYS A 216 -1.05 1.85 -14.20
N GLY A 217 -0.70 1.28 -13.04
CA GLY A 217 0.45 1.73 -12.25
C GLY A 217 0.37 3.22 -11.91
N ALA A 218 -0.84 3.75 -11.78
CA ALA A 218 -1.18 5.17 -11.66
C ALA A 218 -0.57 6.08 -12.76
N SER A 219 -0.27 5.52 -13.92
CA SER A 219 -0.07 6.26 -15.18
C SER A 219 -1.41 6.43 -15.90
N THR A 220 -1.44 7.23 -16.97
CA THR A 220 -2.65 7.41 -17.79
C THR A 220 -2.78 6.42 -18.96
N TRP A 221 -1.72 5.67 -19.31
CA TRP A 221 -1.61 4.97 -20.60
C TRP A 221 -1.33 3.47 -20.50
N MET A 222 -0.83 2.94 -19.37
CA MET A 222 -0.37 1.54 -19.28
C MET A 222 -1.44 0.50 -19.69
N HIS A 223 -2.72 0.77 -19.41
CA HIS A 223 -3.84 -0.08 -19.81
C HIS A 223 -4.04 -0.24 -21.34
N GLU A 224 -3.52 0.69 -22.14
CA GLU A 224 -3.59 0.65 -23.60
C GLU A 224 -2.60 -0.37 -24.19
N VAL A 225 -1.48 -0.59 -23.50
CA VAL A 225 -0.42 -1.51 -23.93
C VAL A 225 -0.46 -2.86 -23.19
N ARG A 226 -1.12 -2.92 -22.04
CA ARG A 226 -1.22 -4.12 -21.20
C ARG A 226 -2.64 -4.31 -20.66
N SER A 227 -3.37 -5.26 -21.22
CA SER A 227 -4.67 -5.68 -20.71
C SER A 227 -4.54 -6.65 -19.53
N VAL A 228 -5.43 -6.49 -18.55
CA VAL A 228 -5.58 -7.42 -17.42
C VAL A 228 -6.50 -8.55 -17.84
N LYS A 229 -6.01 -9.80 -17.77
CA LYS A 229 -6.76 -10.99 -18.21
C LYS A 229 -7.20 -11.91 -17.06
N LYS A 230 -6.57 -11.75 -15.90
CA LYS A 230 -6.83 -12.54 -14.69
C LYS A 230 -6.40 -11.73 -13.48
N ASP A 231 -6.95 -12.07 -12.32
CA ASP A 231 -6.46 -11.55 -11.05
C ASP A 231 -4.98 -11.92 -10.83
N ALA A 232 -4.25 -11.06 -10.13
CA ALA A 232 -2.97 -11.43 -9.54
C ALA A 232 -3.18 -12.57 -8.52
N VAL A 233 -2.14 -13.38 -8.28
CA VAL A 233 -2.23 -14.53 -7.35
C VAL A 233 -2.72 -14.12 -5.96
N CYS A 234 -2.24 -12.99 -5.45
CA CYS A 234 -2.70 -12.47 -4.15
C CYS A 234 -4.17 -12.08 -4.15
N VAL A 235 -4.66 -11.41 -5.21
CA VAL A 235 -6.06 -11.01 -5.37
C VAL A 235 -6.96 -12.25 -5.52
N SER A 236 -6.55 -13.22 -6.33
CA SER A 236 -7.28 -14.48 -6.49
C SER A 236 -7.44 -15.24 -5.17
N ARG A 237 -6.38 -15.30 -4.35
CA ARG A 237 -6.40 -15.90 -3.00
C ARG A 237 -7.31 -15.13 -2.03
N LEU A 238 -7.33 -13.81 -2.09
CA LEU A 238 -8.24 -12.98 -1.28
C LEU A 238 -9.70 -13.15 -1.72
N ARG A 239 -9.94 -13.24 -3.04
CA ARG A 239 -11.26 -13.44 -3.61
C ARG A 239 -11.86 -14.78 -3.19
N SER A 240 -11.04 -15.84 -3.15
CA SER A 240 -11.49 -17.17 -2.72
C SER A 240 -11.94 -17.18 -1.24
N CYS A 241 -11.34 -16.32 -0.41
CA CYS A 241 -11.75 -16.09 0.98
C CYS A 241 -13.00 -15.19 1.15
N GLY A 242 -13.56 -14.63 0.07
CA GLY A 242 -14.77 -13.79 0.11
C GLY A 242 -14.53 -12.29 0.33
N VAL A 243 -13.30 -11.80 0.16
CA VAL A 243 -12.98 -10.36 0.26
C VAL A 243 -13.71 -9.58 -0.83
N ILE A 244 -14.26 -8.42 -0.47
CA ILE A 244 -14.89 -7.46 -1.39
C ILE A 244 -13.83 -6.43 -1.80
N PHE A 245 -13.53 -6.34 -3.10
CA PHE A 245 -12.58 -5.35 -3.59
C PHE A 245 -13.28 -4.02 -3.87
N LEU A 246 -12.83 -2.96 -3.18
CA LEU A 246 -13.34 -1.61 -3.37
C LEU A 246 -12.93 -1.02 -4.73
N GLY A 247 -11.72 -1.33 -5.20
CA GLY A 247 -11.16 -0.76 -6.41
C GLY A 247 -9.65 -0.62 -6.35
N LYS A 248 -9.08 0.18 -7.26
CA LYS A 248 -7.63 0.39 -7.42
C LYS A 248 -7.17 1.63 -6.67
N ALA A 249 -6.31 1.47 -5.67
CA ALA A 249 -5.76 2.54 -4.85
C ALA A 249 -4.81 3.44 -5.65
N ASN A 250 -4.87 4.74 -5.35
CA ASN A 250 -3.92 5.71 -5.89
C ASN A 250 -2.49 5.42 -5.41
N MET A 251 -1.50 5.78 -6.22
CA MET A 251 -0.08 5.59 -5.92
C MET A 251 0.79 6.60 -6.67
N HIS A 252 2.05 6.73 -6.24
CA HIS A 252 3.07 7.40 -7.03
C HIS A 252 3.21 6.66 -8.37
N GLU A 253 3.24 7.38 -9.48
CA GLU A 253 3.31 6.80 -10.82
C GLU A 253 4.45 5.77 -10.91
N LEU A 254 4.09 4.54 -11.30
CA LEU A 254 4.98 3.38 -11.48
C LEU A 254 5.83 3.02 -10.26
N GLY A 255 5.47 3.50 -9.06
CA GLY A 255 6.27 3.31 -7.84
C GLY A 255 7.59 4.08 -7.84
N MET A 256 7.78 5.03 -8.76
CA MET A 256 9.01 5.82 -8.92
C MET A 256 9.05 7.02 -7.96
N GLY A 257 8.65 6.80 -6.72
CA GLY A 257 8.74 7.80 -5.66
C GLY A 257 8.13 7.33 -4.35
N THR A 258 8.49 8.03 -3.28
CA THR A 258 8.20 7.64 -1.88
C THR A 258 7.23 8.58 -1.18
N THR A 259 6.67 9.57 -1.88
CA THR A 259 5.81 10.62 -1.30
C THR A 259 4.32 10.44 -1.60
N GLY A 260 3.97 9.59 -2.55
CA GLY A 260 2.59 9.48 -3.06
C GLY A 260 2.14 10.64 -3.97
N ASN A 261 3.05 11.53 -4.40
CA ASN A 261 2.73 12.55 -5.40
C ASN A 261 2.31 11.90 -6.72
N ASN A 262 1.15 12.30 -7.23
CA ASN A 262 0.70 11.91 -8.56
C ASN A 262 0.09 13.14 -9.28
N PRO A 263 0.74 13.66 -10.34
CA PRO A 263 0.24 14.82 -11.06
C PRO A 263 -0.93 14.50 -12.01
N HIS A 264 -1.20 13.21 -12.29
CA HIS A 264 -2.28 12.78 -13.17
C HIS A 264 -3.61 12.66 -12.42
N TYR A 265 -3.59 12.08 -11.22
CA TYR A 265 -4.78 11.77 -10.43
C TYR A 265 -4.96 12.69 -9.21
N GLY A 266 -3.90 13.38 -8.79
CA GLY A 266 -3.86 14.12 -7.53
C GLY A 266 -3.14 13.35 -6.43
N THR A 267 -2.59 14.09 -5.47
CA THR A 267 -1.79 13.51 -4.37
C THR A 267 -2.68 13.11 -3.21
N VAL A 268 -2.52 11.88 -2.71
CA VAL A 268 -3.25 11.42 -1.51
C VAL A 268 -2.75 12.18 -0.29
N MET A 269 -3.68 12.76 0.47
CA MET A 269 -3.35 13.54 1.67
C MET A 269 -3.34 12.64 2.90
N SER A 270 -2.34 12.81 3.77
CA SER A 270 -2.30 12.17 5.09
C SER A 270 -3.47 12.61 5.97
N ASP A 271 -4.08 11.67 6.69
CA ASP A 271 -5.22 11.92 7.58
C ASP A 271 -4.88 12.89 8.72
N LYS A 272 -3.63 12.90 9.20
CA LYS A 272 -3.17 13.86 10.23
C LYS A 272 -3.19 15.31 9.71
N LEU A 273 -2.94 15.51 8.42
CA LEU A 273 -3.03 16.83 7.80
C LEU A 273 -4.49 17.22 7.55
N LYS A 274 -5.39 16.25 7.31
CA LYS A 274 -6.84 16.48 7.17
C LYS A 274 -7.43 17.02 8.48
N LEU A 275 -7.11 16.42 9.64
CA LEU A 275 -7.53 16.91 10.96
C LEU A 275 -7.02 18.34 11.24
N ARG A 276 -5.77 18.62 10.88
CA ARG A 276 -5.16 19.95 11.10
C ARG A 276 -5.77 21.03 10.21
N ASN A 277 -6.08 20.71 8.95
CA ASN A 277 -6.77 21.63 8.04
C ASN A 277 -8.25 21.80 8.42
N TYR A 278 -8.91 20.75 8.93
CA TYR A 278 -10.28 20.81 9.45
C TYR A 278 -10.39 21.71 10.69
N MET A 279 -9.48 21.57 11.66
CA MET A 279 -9.42 22.44 12.84
C MET A 279 -9.01 23.88 12.50
N SER A 280 -8.23 24.09 11.43
CA SER A 280 -7.86 25.43 10.97
C SER A 280 -8.97 26.15 10.19
N SER A 281 -9.90 25.41 9.56
CA SER A 281 -11.00 25.99 8.78
C SER A 281 -12.27 26.24 9.60
N HIS A 282 -12.40 25.65 10.80
CA HIS A 282 -13.57 25.79 11.68
C HIS A 282 -13.21 26.45 13.02
N LYS A 283 -12.72 27.70 12.98
CA LYS A 283 -12.74 28.58 14.16
C LYS A 283 -14.18 28.98 14.45
N LYS A 284 -14.74 28.42 15.54
CA LYS A 284 -16.01 28.75 16.21
C LYS A 284 -17.26 28.71 15.33
N ILE A 285 -18.01 27.61 15.44
CA ILE A 285 -19.47 27.69 15.46
C ILE A 285 -19.89 26.99 16.76
N ASP A 286 -20.40 27.79 17.70
CA ASP A 286 -21.06 27.29 18.91
C ASP A 286 -22.33 26.53 18.51
N GLY A 287 -22.54 25.35 19.10
CA GLY A 287 -23.73 24.54 18.87
C GLY A 287 -23.40 23.06 18.82
N GLY A 288 -23.36 22.42 19.99
CA GLY A 288 -22.95 21.03 20.15
C GLY A 288 -23.78 20.03 19.36
N GLN A 289 -23.14 19.35 18.41
CA GLN A 289 -23.41 17.96 18.06
C GLN A 289 -22.24 17.46 17.21
N TRP A 290 -21.48 16.47 17.70
CA TRP A 290 -20.46 15.80 16.89
C TRP A 290 -20.87 14.36 16.63
N LEU A 291 -21.12 14.11 15.34
CA LEU A 291 -21.27 12.81 14.70
C LEU A 291 -20.06 11.92 14.97
N CYS A 292 -20.34 10.63 15.16
CA CYS A 292 -19.37 9.56 15.43
C CYS A 292 -18.17 9.60 14.47
N SER A 293 -16.98 9.48 15.07
CA SER A 293 -15.69 9.21 14.40
C SER A 293 -15.41 7.71 14.40
#